data_AF-M3BR88-F1
#
_entry.id   AF-M3BR88-F1
#
_cell.length_a   1.000
_cell.length_b   1.000
_cell.length_c   1.000
_cell.angle_alpha   90.00
_cell.angle_beta   90.00
_cell.angle_gamma   90.00
#
_symmetry.space_group_name_H-M   'P 1'
#
loop_
_entity.id
_entity.type
_entity.pdbx_description
1 polymer ?
#
loop_
_entity_poly.entity_id
_entity_poly.type
_entity_poly.pdbx_seq_one_letter_code
_entity_poly.pdbx_strand_id
1 'polypeptide(L)'
;MSPPGEIDAERDAMIFALVGIAGWHVLHLVGLGVITSKVVFGGNGSGSGAAAAAARWWRNIAIMMSLGLFVAEMYMVVMYDDTPNQRSVRVSDVDFLYWKLRVYRGVAMAVVDAVLGVGMWLEATGRVSLMNAAAPSSSERVLDFAQRLEGVLVKARGVGVIRNGSVRDREMRRVVDDYWLKEDEVMKDVMEQPEVLEAQRNALRRLDPLAAARDAERFLEYVLGMSSSSSSSTQPAATS
;
A
#
# COMPACT_ATOMS: atom_id res chain seq x y z
N MET A 1 -14.45 18.85 39.33
CA MET A 1 -15.08 19.75 38.37
C MET A 1 -15.40 21.01 39.14
N SER A 2 -14.51 22.00 39.05
CA SER A 2 -14.63 23.23 39.85
C SER A 2 -15.85 24.05 39.39
N PRO A 3 -16.46 24.85 40.29
CA PRO A 3 -17.54 25.76 39.93
C PRO A 3 -17.09 26.74 38.83
N PRO A 4 -18.00 27.19 37.95
CA PRO A 4 -17.67 28.18 36.93
C PRO A 4 -17.22 29.50 37.61
N GLY A 5 -15.97 29.91 37.37
CA GLY A 5 -15.38 31.15 37.90
C GLY A 5 -14.09 31.00 38.72
N GLU A 6 -13.65 29.77 39.04
CA GLU A 6 -12.32 29.54 39.64
C GLU A 6 -11.22 29.43 38.57
N ILE A 7 -10.00 29.82 38.94
CA ILE A 7 -8.79 29.77 38.09
C ILE A 7 -8.54 28.35 37.52
N ASP A 8 -9.01 27.31 38.21
CA ASP A 8 -8.91 25.92 37.75
C ASP A 8 -9.89 25.56 36.62
N ALA A 9 -10.99 26.31 36.44
CA ALA A 9 -11.98 26.02 35.40
C ALA A 9 -11.44 26.30 33.98
N GLU A 10 -10.64 27.36 33.82
CA GLU A 10 -9.96 27.68 32.55
C GLU A 10 -8.93 26.61 32.19
N ARG A 11 -8.15 26.17 33.18
CA ARG A 11 -7.16 25.09 33.03
C ARG A 11 -7.83 23.78 32.63
N ASP A 12 -8.91 23.39 33.30
CA ASP A 12 -9.66 22.17 32.98
C ASP A 12 -10.27 22.25 31.58
N ALA A 13 -10.87 23.39 31.21
CA ALA A 13 -11.40 23.62 29.86
C ALA A 13 -10.32 23.52 28.78
N MET A 14 -9.13 24.07 29.03
CA MET A 14 -7.99 23.97 28.11
C MET A 14 -7.49 22.54 27.97
N ILE A 15 -7.45 21.75 29.05
CA ILE A 15 -7.06 20.33 28.99
C ILE A 15 -8.04 19.54 28.12
N PHE A 16 -9.34 19.75 28.27
CA PHE A 16 -10.34 19.09 27.43
C PHE A 16 -10.26 19.54 25.96
N ALA A 17 -10.06 20.83 25.71
CA ALA A 17 -9.87 21.35 24.36
C ALA A 17 -8.62 20.74 23.70
N LEU A 18 -7.52 20.63 24.45
CA LEU A 18 -6.26 20.04 24.00
C LEU A 18 -6.46 18.59 23.55
N VAL A 19 -7.12 17.76 24.37
CA VAL A 19 -7.39 16.36 24.03
C VAL A 19 -8.24 16.26 22.77
N GLY A 20 -9.25 17.14 22.62
CA GLY A 20 -10.09 17.19 21.43
C GLY A 20 -9.32 17.56 20.16
N ILE A 21 -8.45 18.58 20.21
CA ILE A 21 -7.64 19.04 19.07
C ILE A 21 -6.57 18.01 18.70
N ALA A 22 -5.87 17.49 19.72
CA ALA A 22 -4.83 16.49 19.56
C ALA A 22 -5.38 15.20 18.95
N GLY A 23 -6.58 14.76 19.34
CA GLY A 23 -7.21 13.55 18.81
C GLY A 23 -7.29 13.55 17.27
N TRP A 24 -7.76 14.64 16.66
CA TRP A 24 -7.87 14.74 15.20
C TRP A 24 -6.51 14.78 14.51
N HIS A 25 -5.51 15.43 15.11
CA HIS A 25 -4.16 15.52 14.55
C HIS A 25 -3.42 14.19 14.65
N VAL A 26 -3.60 13.46 15.75
CA VAL A 26 -3.07 12.10 15.91
C VAL A 26 -3.70 11.16 14.87
N LEU A 27 -5.01 11.23 14.65
CA LEU A 27 -5.66 10.43 13.61
C LEU A 27 -5.12 10.74 12.21
N HIS A 28 -4.96 12.03 11.88
CA HIS A 28 -4.36 12.45 10.60
C HIS A 28 -2.91 11.97 10.45
N LEU A 29 -2.10 12.11 11.51
CA LEU A 29 -0.71 11.63 11.55
C LEU A 29 -0.63 10.10 11.37
N VAL A 30 -1.52 9.34 12.01
CA VAL A 30 -1.60 7.88 11.85
C VAL A 30 -1.98 7.54 10.40
N GLY A 31 -2.96 8.22 9.82
CA GLY A 31 -3.35 8.05 8.41
C GLY A 31 -2.17 8.29 7.46
N LEU A 32 -1.49 9.42 7.60
CA LEU A 32 -0.28 9.75 6.83
C LEU A 32 0.84 8.73 7.08
N GLY A 33 1.02 8.27 8.30
CA GLY A 33 2.01 7.26 8.66
C GLY A 33 1.77 5.90 8.00
N VAL A 34 0.50 5.49 7.87
CA VAL A 34 0.11 4.27 7.15
C VAL A 34 0.35 4.42 5.65
N ILE A 35 -0.08 5.54 5.05
CA ILE A 35 0.05 5.80 3.61
C ILE A 35 1.53 5.89 3.20
N THR A 36 2.37 6.53 4.02
CA THR A 36 3.82 6.65 3.78
C THR A 36 4.62 5.44 4.26
N SER A 37 3.95 4.40 4.77
CA SER A 37 4.63 3.20 5.25
C SER A 37 5.26 2.41 4.11
N LYS A 38 6.30 1.64 4.44
CA LYS A 38 6.98 0.76 3.48
C LYS A 38 6.03 -0.25 2.85
N VAL A 39 4.98 -0.68 3.54
CA VAL A 39 4.05 -1.70 3.04
C VAL A 39 3.16 -1.15 1.92
N VAL A 40 2.76 0.12 2.02
CA VAL A 40 1.85 0.77 1.07
C VAL A 40 2.63 1.46 -0.06
N PHE A 41 3.75 2.11 0.28
CA PHE A 41 4.53 2.91 -0.67
C PHE A 41 5.71 2.15 -1.31
N GLY A 42 6.24 1.13 -0.62
CA GLY A 42 7.34 0.28 -1.08
C GLY A 42 6.82 -1.12 -1.36
N GLY A 43 6.13 -1.32 -2.48
CA GLY A 43 5.50 -2.61 -2.83
C GLY A 43 6.38 -3.83 -2.52
N ASN A 44 5.72 -4.94 -2.16
CA ASN A 44 6.14 -6.21 -1.53
C ASN A 44 7.51 -6.84 -1.90
N GLY A 45 8.29 -6.26 -2.80
CA GLY A 45 9.68 -6.61 -3.02
C GLY A 45 10.58 -6.01 -1.94
N SER A 46 11.53 -6.82 -1.47
CA SER A 46 12.76 -6.42 -0.76
C SER A 46 13.53 -5.34 -1.55
N GLY A 47 13.02 -4.10 -1.54
CA GLY A 47 13.53 -3.00 -2.36
C GLY A 47 14.72 -2.31 -1.71
N SER A 48 15.81 -2.18 -2.47
CA SER A 48 17.06 -1.47 -2.17
C SER A 48 16.89 -0.19 -1.33
N GLY A 49 17.94 0.20 -0.61
CA GLY A 49 17.99 1.36 0.27
C GLY A 49 17.45 2.70 -0.29
N ALA A 50 17.41 2.91 -1.60
CA ALA A 50 16.93 4.15 -2.24
C ALA A 50 15.41 4.37 -2.12
N ALA A 51 14.56 3.41 -2.51
CA ALA A 51 13.11 3.55 -2.39
C ALA A 51 12.66 3.61 -0.91
N ALA A 52 13.34 2.85 -0.06
CA ALA A 52 13.17 2.92 1.39
C ALA A 52 13.68 4.24 1.99
N ALA A 53 14.63 4.93 1.38
CA ALA A 53 15.09 6.26 1.79
C ALA A 53 14.08 7.34 1.38
N ALA A 54 13.55 7.30 0.16
CA ALA A 54 12.48 8.19 -0.31
C ALA A 54 11.23 8.09 0.57
N ALA A 55 10.75 6.87 0.85
CA ALA A 55 9.60 6.66 1.74
C ALA A 55 9.86 7.21 3.17
N ARG A 56 11.08 7.06 3.70
CA ARG A 56 11.46 7.65 5.00
C ARG A 56 11.47 9.17 4.97
N TRP A 57 11.97 9.77 3.88
CA TRP A 57 12.03 11.22 3.72
C TRP A 57 10.63 11.84 3.64
N TRP A 58 9.76 11.29 2.80
CA TRP A 58 8.36 11.73 2.72
C TRP A 58 7.61 11.55 4.03
N ARG A 59 7.86 10.44 4.74
CA ARG A 59 7.29 10.23 6.06
C ARG A 59 7.73 11.32 7.05
N ASN A 60 9.02 11.71 7.04
CA ASN A 60 9.50 12.78 7.90
C ASN A 60 8.83 14.13 7.56
N ILE A 61 8.68 14.45 6.27
CA ILE A 61 7.95 15.67 5.85
C ILE A 61 6.49 15.62 6.30
N ALA A 62 5.82 14.48 6.10
CA ALA A 62 4.42 14.30 6.52
C ALA A 62 4.25 14.48 8.03
N ILE A 63 5.16 13.95 8.85
CA ILE A 63 5.19 14.15 10.30
C ILE A 63 5.37 15.63 10.64
N MET A 64 6.35 16.30 10.02
CA MET A 64 6.63 17.71 10.29
C MET A 64 5.46 18.62 9.89
N MET A 65 4.80 18.36 8.75
CA MET A 65 3.63 19.11 8.29
C MET A 65 2.42 18.89 9.22
N SER A 66 2.16 17.64 9.64
CA SER A 66 1.08 17.32 10.56
C SER A 66 1.29 17.93 11.95
N LEU A 67 2.53 17.89 12.46
CA LEU A 67 2.90 18.55 13.71
C LEU A 67 2.79 20.07 13.60
N GLY A 68 3.22 20.65 12.48
CA GLY A 68 3.07 22.08 12.20
C GLY A 68 1.60 22.51 12.21
N LEU A 69 0.71 21.70 11.64
CA LEU A 69 -0.73 21.95 11.66
C LEU A 69 -1.29 21.96 13.08
N PHE A 70 -0.86 21.01 13.92
CA PHE A 70 -1.26 20.94 15.33
C PHE A 70 -0.84 22.19 16.10
N VAL A 71 0.42 22.61 15.95
CA VAL A 71 0.94 23.82 16.61
C VAL A 71 0.21 25.06 16.11
N ALA A 72 -0.09 25.16 14.81
CA ALA A 72 -0.82 26.28 14.24
C ALA A 72 -2.26 26.36 14.79
N GLU A 73 -2.97 25.23 14.88
CA GLU A 73 -4.31 25.21 15.48
C GLU A 73 -4.25 25.58 16.97
N MET A 74 -3.28 25.03 17.71
CA MET A 74 -3.08 25.36 19.12
C MET A 74 -2.84 26.86 19.32
N TYR A 75 -2.00 27.46 18.47
CA TYR A 75 -1.71 28.88 18.50
C TYR A 75 -2.98 29.71 18.28
N MET A 76 -3.85 29.33 17.34
CA MET A 76 -5.12 30.02 17.13
C MET A 76 -6.03 29.96 18.35
N VAL A 77 -6.09 28.82 19.05
CA VAL A 77 -6.93 28.68 20.26
C VAL A 77 -6.37 29.48 21.43
N VAL A 78 -5.06 29.42 21.66
CA VAL A 78 -4.40 30.11 22.78
C VAL A 78 -4.42 31.64 22.60
N MET A 79 -4.29 32.12 21.36
CA MET A 79 -4.27 33.56 21.06
C MET A 79 -5.65 34.16 20.81
N TYR A 80 -6.71 33.36 20.91
CA TYR A 80 -8.07 33.86 20.67
C TYR A 80 -8.57 34.68 21.87
N ASP A 81 -8.99 35.91 21.60
CA ASP A 81 -9.67 36.78 22.58
C ASP A 81 -11.19 36.58 22.50
N ASP A 82 -11.77 36.06 23.59
CA ASP A 82 -13.22 35.84 23.70
C ASP A 82 -13.98 37.04 24.30
N THR A 83 -13.28 38.12 24.68
CA THR A 83 -13.87 39.36 25.23
C THR A 83 -15.02 39.92 24.38
N PRO A 84 -14.93 39.97 23.03
CA PRO A 84 -16.05 40.45 22.21
C PRO A 84 -17.29 39.56 22.31
N ASN A 85 -17.08 38.25 22.45
CA ASN A 85 -18.15 37.26 22.54
C ASN A 85 -18.89 37.36 23.88
N GLN A 86 -18.15 37.59 24.97
CA GLN A 86 -18.74 37.78 26.30
C GLN A 86 -19.59 39.06 26.41
N ARG A 87 -19.26 40.10 25.61
CA ARG A 87 -19.99 41.37 25.58
C ARG A 87 -21.15 41.39 24.58
N SER A 88 -21.31 40.33 23.80
CA SER A 88 -22.32 40.26 22.76
C SER A 88 -23.72 40.08 23.34
N VAL A 89 -24.67 40.91 22.90
CA VAL A 89 -26.08 40.84 23.29
C VAL A 89 -26.93 40.17 22.19
N ARG A 90 -26.36 39.96 21.00
CA ARG A 90 -27.04 39.38 19.84
C ARG A 90 -26.28 38.16 19.35
N VAL A 91 -27.01 37.10 19.01
CA VAL A 91 -26.42 35.87 18.46
C VAL A 91 -25.68 36.13 17.14
N SER A 92 -26.07 37.14 16.36
CA SER A 92 -25.37 37.54 15.13
C SER A 92 -23.95 38.05 15.35
N ASP A 93 -23.67 38.57 16.54
CA ASP A 93 -22.41 39.23 16.86
C ASP A 93 -21.45 38.27 17.62
N VAL A 94 -21.91 37.03 17.85
CA VAL A 94 -21.16 35.94 18.48
C VAL A 94 -20.24 35.29 17.44
N ASP A 95 -18.95 35.23 17.73
CA ASP A 95 -18.02 34.46 16.92
C ASP A 95 -18.00 32.98 17.37
N PHE A 96 -18.50 32.12 16.50
CA PHE A 96 -18.50 30.67 16.67
C PHE A 96 -17.15 30.03 16.32
N LEU A 97 -16.10 30.38 17.06
CA LEU A 97 -14.73 29.88 16.85
C LEU A 97 -14.68 28.34 16.74
N TYR A 98 -15.42 27.64 17.61
CA TYR A 98 -15.47 26.18 17.63
C TYR A 98 -15.88 25.56 16.28
N TRP A 99 -16.87 26.16 15.60
CA TRP A 99 -17.34 25.68 14.31
C TRP A 99 -16.39 26.07 13.18
N LYS A 100 -15.83 27.28 13.21
CA LYS A 100 -14.81 27.74 12.25
C LYS A 100 -13.56 26.86 12.31
N LEU A 101 -13.07 26.53 13.49
CA LEU A 101 -11.90 25.67 13.70
C LEU A 101 -12.07 24.29 13.05
N ARG A 102 -13.26 23.69 13.13
CA ARG A 102 -13.52 22.39 12.48
C ARG A 102 -13.42 22.48 10.95
N VAL A 103 -13.94 23.55 10.36
CA VAL A 103 -13.87 23.79 8.92
C VAL A 103 -12.41 24.05 8.51
N TYR A 104 -11.72 24.94 9.22
CA TYR A 104 -10.32 25.26 8.95
C TYR A 104 -9.41 24.04 9.10
N ARG A 105 -9.64 23.20 10.10
CA ARG A 105 -8.92 21.94 10.29
C ARG A 105 -9.10 21.01 9.10
N GLY A 106 -10.34 20.76 8.69
CA GLY A 106 -10.63 19.89 7.55
C GLY A 106 -10.00 20.40 6.24
N VAL A 107 -10.11 21.70 5.97
CA VAL A 107 -9.51 22.33 4.78
C VAL A 107 -7.99 22.25 4.84
N ALA A 108 -7.38 22.57 5.99
CA ALA A 108 -5.94 22.56 6.13
C ALA A 108 -5.34 21.15 6.02
N MET A 109 -5.99 20.14 6.61
CA MET A 109 -5.62 18.74 6.42
C MET A 109 -5.68 18.33 4.93
N ALA A 110 -6.77 18.70 4.24
CA ALA A 110 -6.91 18.40 2.80
C ALA A 110 -5.84 19.08 1.94
N VAL A 111 -5.42 20.31 2.28
CA VAL A 111 -4.33 21.01 1.59
C VAL A 111 -3.00 20.28 1.80
N VAL A 112 -2.69 19.86 3.04
CA VAL A 112 -1.48 19.08 3.34
C VAL A 112 -1.48 17.77 2.54
N ASP A 113 -2.61 17.06 2.53
CA ASP A 113 -2.75 15.79 1.81
C ASP A 113 -2.60 15.98 0.29
N ALA A 114 -3.16 17.05 -0.27
CA ALA A 114 -3.00 17.38 -1.68
C ALA A 114 -1.54 17.68 -2.05
N VAL A 115 -0.84 18.49 -1.24
CA VAL A 115 0.57 18.83 -1.46
C VAL A 115 1.46 17.57 -1.40
N LEU A 116 1.27 16.74 -0.38
CA LEU A 116 2.01 15.48 -0.24
C LEU A 116 1.70 14.52 -1.39
N GLY A 117 0.42 14.35 -1.75
CA GLY A 117 -0.02 13.49 -2.84
C GLY A 117 0.55 13.91 -4.19
N VAL A 118 0.52 15.21 -4.50
CA VAL A 118 1.12 15.75 -5.74
C VAL A 118 2.64 15.55 -5.74
N GLY A 119 3.33 15.85 -4.63
CA GLY A 119 4.78 15.66 -4.51
C GLY A 119 5.21 14.20 -4.72
N MET A 120 4.49 13.27 -4.09
CA MET A 120 4.68 11.83 -4.24
C MET A 120 4.41 11.35 -5.68
N TRP A 121 3.35 11.85 -6.30
CA TRP A 121 3.02 11.53 -7.69
C TRP A 121 4.09 12.01 -8.67
N LEU A 122 4.62 13.23 -8.47
CA LEU A 122 5.71 13.75 -9.28
C LEU A 122 6.99 12.90 -9.14
N GLU A 123 7.28 12.41 -7.93
CA GLU A 123 8.44 11.53 -7.70
C GLU A 123 8.25 10.17 -8.37
N ALA A 124 7.08 9.56 -8.21
CA ALA A 124 6.75 8.27 -8.81
C ALA A 124 6.81 8.31 -10.35
N THR A 125 6.44 9.43 -10.96
CA THR A 125 6.50 9.62 -12.41
C THR A 125 7.87 10.04 -12.93
N GLY A 126 8.90 10.12 -12.06
CA GLY A 126 10.26 10.51 -12.45
C GLY A 126 10.40 11.98 -12.86
N ARG A 127 9.35 12.79 -12.68
CA ARG A 127 9.35 14.23 -13.03
C ARG A 127 10.14 15.07 -12.03
N VAL A 128 10.45 14.52 -10.86
CA VAL A 128 11.29 15.15 -9.81
C VAL A 128 12.79 15.09 -10.13
N SER A 129 13.23 14.34 -11.16
CA SER A 129 14.62 14.40 -11.65
C SER A 129 15.07 15.80 -12.08
N LEU A 130 14.13 16.72 -12.33
CA LEU A 130 14.40 18.14 -12.62
C LEU A 130 14.51 19.03 -11.35
N MET A 131 14.00 18.59 -10.19
CA MET A 131 13.99 19.39 -8.94
C MET A 131 15.01 18.93 -7.90
N ASN A 132 15.40 17.65 -7.88
CA ASN A 132 16.31 17.11 -6.87
C ASN A 132 17.67 16.68 -7.46
N ALA A 133 18.72 17.45 -7.15
CA ALA A 133 20.12 17.12 -7.45
C ALA A 133 20.66 15.87 -6.71
N ALA A 134 19.87 15.28 -5.81
CA ALA A 134 20.21 14.08 -5.04
C ALA A 134 19.54 12.80 -5.57
N ALA A 135 18.80 12.86 -6.67
CA ALA A 135 18.24 11.66 -7.28
C ALA A 135 19.36 10.84 -7.93
N PRO A 136 19.49 9.53 -7.63
CA PRO A 136 20.49 8.69 -8.28
C PRO A 136 20.27 8.74 -9.78
N SER A 137 21.37 8.97 -10.48
CA SER A 137 21.43 9.08 -11.94
C SER A 137 20.74 7.88 -12.60
N SER A 138 20.18 8.06 -13.80
CA SER A 138 19.54 6.97 -14.53
C SER A 138 20.46 5.74 -14.66
N SER A 139 21.78 5.95 -14.74
CA SER A 139 22.82 4.91 -14.70
C SER A 139 22.89 4.15 -13.37
N GLU A 140 22.81 4.82 -12.22
CA GLU A 140 22.80 4.15 -10.91
C GLU A 140 21.54 3.31 -10.71
N ARG A 141 20.40 3.77 -11.26
CA ARG A 141 19.14 3.00 -11.22
C ARG A 141 19.23 1.72 -12.05
N VAL A 142 19.83 1.79 -13.23
CA VAL A 142 20.06 0.62 -14.10
C VAL A 142 21.03 -0.36 -13.44
N LEU A 143 22.08 0.15 -12.77
CA LEU A 143 23.03 -0.69 -12.05
C LEU A 143 22.39 -1.43 -10.87
N ASP A 144 21.56 -0.75 -10.07
CA ASP A 144 20.81 -1.38 -8.96
C ASP A 144 19.85 -2.46 -9.50
N PHE A 145 19.20 -2.21 -10.64
CA PHE A 145 18.32 -3.18 -11.27
C PHE A 145 19.10 -4.41 -11.79
N ALA A 146 20.26 -4.19 -12.41
CA ALA A 146 21.14 -5.26 -12.89
C ALA A 146 21.63 -6.16 -11.74
N GLN A 147 22.05 -5.56 -10.61
CA GLN A 147 22.49 -6.31 -9.42
C GLN A 147 21.36 -7.17 -8.83
N ARG A 148 20.12 -6.67 -8.83
CA ARG A 148 18.95 -7.46 -8.39
C ARG A 148 18.67 -8.63 -9.33
N LEU A 149 18.72 -8.38 -10.64
CA LEU A 149 18.55 -9.41 -11.66
C LEU A 149 19.59 -10.51 -11.52
N GLU A 150 20.83 -10.14 -11.23
CA GLU A 150 21.92 -11.07 -10.98
C GLU A 150 21.65 -11.95 -9.75
N GLY A 151 21.19 -11.35 -8.64
CA GLY A 151 20.81 -12.11 -7.44
C GLY A 151 19.66 -13.10 -7.67
N VAL A 152 18.66 -12.72 -8.47
CA VAL A 152 17.56 -13.62 -8.86
C VAL A 152 18.07 -14.72 -9.80
N LEU A 153 18.91 -14.38 -10.75
CA LEU A 153 19.48 -15.33 -11.71
C LEU A 153 20.33 -16.39 -11.00
N VAL A 154 21.13 -16.01 -10.01
CA VAL A 154 21.92 -16.95 -9.20
C VAL A 154 21.01 -17.92 -8.45
N LYS A 155 19.94 -17.43 -7.81
CA LYS A 155 18.96 -18.29 -7.13
C LYS A 155 18.27 -19.24 -8.11
N ALA A 156 17.82 -18.73 -9.26
CA ALA A 156 17.19 -19.54 -10.30
C ALA A 156 18.13 -20.62 -10.84
N ARG A 157 19.40 -20.28 -11.08
CA ARG A 157 20.44 -21.25 -11.46
C ARG A 157 20.67 -22.29 -10.37
N GLY A 158 20.72 -21.88 -9.09
CA GLY A 158 20.84 -22.80 -7.95
C GLY A 158 19.69 -23.81 -7.88
N VAL A 159 18.44 -23.35 -8.04
CA VAL A 159 17.26 -24.23 -8.14
C VAL A 159 17.37 -25.18 -9.33
N GLY A 160 17.82 -24.69 -10.48
CA GLY A 160 18.05 -25.51 -11.67
C GLY A 160 19.12 -26.59 -11.47
N VAL A 161 20.20 -26.29 -10.74
CA VAL A 161 21.24 -27.26 -10.37
C VAL A 161 20.68 -28.29 -9.40
N ILE A 162 19.96 -27.88 -8.36
CA ILE A 162 19.34 -28.79 -7.39
C ILE A 162 18.33 -29.72 -8.09
N ARG A 163 17.46 -29.17 -8.95
CA ARG A 163 16.48 -29.96 -9.72
C ARG A 163 17.16 -30.95 -10.68
N ASN A 164 18.23 -30.54 -11.36
CA ASN A 164 18.99 -31.46 -12.20
C ASN A 164 19.71 -32.52 -11.37
N GLY A 165 20.24 -32.15 -10.21
CA GLY A 165 20.86 -33.06 -9.24
C GLY A 165 19.86 -34.09 -8.72
N SER A 166 18.67 -33.66 -8.31
CA SER A 166 17.62 -34.56 -7.80
C SER A 166 17.09 -35.50 -8.87
N VAL A 167 17.05 -35.07 -10.13
CA VAL A 167 16.67 -35.96 -11.24
C VAL A 167 17.82 -36.89 -11.59
N ARG A 168 19.09 -36.48 -11.55
CA ARG A 168 20.22 -37.33 -11.99
C ARG A 168 20.72 -38.30 -10.93
N ASP A 169 20.66 -37.93 -9.65
CA ASP A 169 21.08 -38.77 -8.54
C ASP A 169 19.98 -39.76 -8.14
N ARG A 170 20.37 -41.01 -7.91
CA ARG A 170 19.42 -42.11 -7.67
C ARG A 170 18.81 -42.07 -6.28
N GLU A 171 19.54 -41.58 -5.28
CA GLU A 171 19.08 -41.46 -3.90
C GLU A 171 18.14 -40.28 -3.75
N MET A 172 18.52 -39.12 -4.31
CA MET A 172 17.68 -37.92 -4.30
C MET A 172 16.39 -38.09 -5.11
N ARG A 173 16.44 -38.80 -6.24
CA ARG A 173 15.24 -39.10 -7.02
C ARG A 173 14.24 -39.93 -6.20
N ARG A 174 14.75 -40.90 -5.43
CA ARG A 174 13.92 -41.76 -4.57
C ARG A 174 13.21 -40.95 -3.48
N VAL A 175 13.91 -40.00 -2.85
CA VAL A 175 13.31 -39.10 -1.85
C VAL A 175 12.21 -38.22 -2.47
N VAL A 176 12.41 -37.74 -3.69
CA VAL A 176 11.39 -36.95 -4.42
C VAL A 176 10.18 -37.83 -4.76
N ASP A 177 10.41 -39.04 -5.25
CA ASP A 177 9.34 -39.98 -5.59
C ASP A 177 8.53 -40.39 -4.34
N ASP A 178 9.22 -40.69 -3.23
CA ASP A 178 8.59 -41.03 -1.94
C ASP A 178 7.78 -39.84 -1.38
N TYR A 179 8.28 -38.61 -1.55
CA TYR A 179 7.53 -37.40 -1.20
C TYR A 179 6.23 -37.29 -2.00
N TRP A 180 6.29 -37.46 -3.33
CA TRP A 180 5.09 -37.36 -4.17
C TRP A 180 4.09 -38.48 -3.91
N LEU A 181 4.55 -39.70 -3.65
CA LEU A 181 3.67 -40.82 -3.27
C LEU A 181 2.95 -40.51 -1.96
N LYS A 182 3.66 -39.95 -0.98
CA LYS A 182 3.06 -39.56 0.30
C LYS A 182 2.08 -38.40 0.14
N GLU A 183 2.39 -37.43 -0.70
CA GLU A 183 1.48 -36.32 -1.00
C GLU A 183 0.20 -36.83 -1.69
N ASP A 184 0.30 -37.80 -2.60
CA ASP A 184 -0.86 -38.44 -3.25
C ASP A 184 -1.72 -39.23 -2.26
N GLU A 185 -1.10 -39.94 -1.33
CA GLU A 185 -1.79 -40.62 -0.22
C GLU A 185 -2.52 -39.62 0.70
N VAL A 186 -1.86 -38.53 1.09
CA VAL A 186 -2.46 -37.47 1.89
C VAL A 186 -3.61 -36.79 1.12
N MET A 187 -3.43 -36.52 -0.16
CA MET A 187 -4.46 -35.92 -1.01
C MET A 187 -5.67 -36.85 -1.14
N LYS A 188 -5.44 -38.15 -1.29
CA LYS A 188 -6.49 -39.16 -1.31
C LYS A 188 -7.28 -39.17 0.00
N ASP A 189 -6.59 -39.19 1.14
CA ASP A 189 -7.22 -39.11 2.46
C ASP A 189 -8.06 -37.84 2.62
N VAL A 190 -7.55 -36.69 2.16
CA VAL A 190 -8.29 -35.42 2.16
C VAL A 190 -9.52 -35.48 1.26
N MET A 191 -9.40 -36.09 0.08
CA MET A 191 -10.53 -36.25 -0.86
C MET A 191 -11.58 -37.25 -0.38
N GLU A 192 -11.23 -38.18 0.49
CA GLU A 192 -12.15 -39.14 1.12
C GLU A 192 -12.89 -38.55 2.33
N GLN A 193 -12.51 -37.37 2.83
CA GLN A 193 -13.20 -36.72 3.94
C GLN A 193 -14.66 -36.39 3.58
N PRO A 194 -15.62 -36.70 4.48
CA PRO A 194 -17.04 -36.54 4.19
C PRO A 194 -17.41 -35.10 3.83
N GLU A 195 -16.76 -34.11 4.44
CA GLU A 195 -16.96 -32.69 4.15
C GLU A 195 -16.53 -32.32 2.73
N VAL A 196 -15.41 -32.88 2.25
CA VAL A 196 -14.88 -32.64 0.90
C VAL A 196 -15.74 -33.35 -0.15
N LEU A 197 -16.18 -34.57 0.13
CA LEU A 197 -17.12 -35.31 -0.72
C LEU A 197 -18.47 -34.59 -0.84
N GLU A 198 -18.99 -34.03 0.25
CA GLU A 198 -20.21 -33.22 0.22
C GLU A 198 -20.03 -31.91 -0.55
N ALA A 199 -18.89 -31.23 -0.37
CA ALA A 199 -18.55 -30.04 -1.13
C ALA A 199 -18.43 -30.33 -2.63
N GLN A 200 -17.75 -31.41 -3.00
CA GLN A 200 -17.60 -31.85 -4.39
C GLN A 200 -18.96 -32.21 -5.00
N ARG A 201 -19.81 -32.94 -4.27
CA ARG A 201 -21.16 -33.30 -4.72
C ARG A 201 -22.07 -32.06 -4.87
N ASN A 202 -21.94 -31.08 -3.98
CA ASN A 202 -22.67 -29.81 -4.06
C ASN A 202 -22.19 -28.97 -5.26
N ALA A 203 -20.87 -28.91 -5.49
CA ALA A 203 -20.29 -28.25 -6.64
C ALA A 203 -20.74 -28.91 -7.96
N LEU A 204 -20.70 -30.25 -8.05
CA LEU A 204 -21.17 -31.00 -9.22
C LEU A 204 -22.66 -30.77 -9.51
N ARG A 205 -23.51 -30.64 -8.49
CA ARG A 205 -24.93 -30.30 -8.66
C ARG A 205 -25.16 -28.90 -9.20
N ARG A 206 -24.22 -27.98 -8.97
CA ARG A 206 -24.26 -26.59 -9.45
C ARG A 206 -23.53 -26.40 -10.78
N LEU A 207 -22.83 -27.42 -11.26
CA LEU A 207 -22.07 -27.35 -12.50
C LEU A 207 -23.03 -27.57 -13.68
N ASP A 208 -23.13 -26.58 -14.58
CA ASP A 208 -23.79 -26.75 -15.87
C ASP A 208 -22.77 -27.33 -16.87
N PRO A 209 -22.90 -28.62 -17.27
CA PRO A 209 -21.94 -29.26 -18.15
C PRO A 209 -21.87 -28.60 -19.54
N LEU A 210 -22.94 -27.94 -20.00
CA LEU A 210 -22.96 -27.21 -21.27
C LEU A 210 -22.28 -25.84 -21.17
N ALA A 211 -22.29 -25.22 -19.99
CA ALA A 211 -21.48 -24.02 -19.73
C ALA A 211 -19.99 -24.39 -19.64
N ALA A 212 -19.66 -25.46 -18.92
CA ALA A 212 -18.28 -25.94 -18.79
C ALA A 212 -17.65 -26.34 -20.14
N ALA A 213 -18.40 -27.01 -21.01
CA ALA A 213 -17.94 -27.37 -22.36
C ALA A 213 -17.61 -26.13 -23.22
N ARG A 214 -18.47 -25.10 -23.16
CA ARG A 214 -18.24 -23.83 -23.88
C ARG A 214 -17.04 -23.06 -23.33
N ASP A 215 -16.82 -23.09 -22.02
CA ASP A 215 -15.64 -22.46 -21.42
C ASP A 215 -14.35 -23.21 -21.77
N ALA A 216 -14.39 -24.54 -21.86
CA ALA A 216 -13.28 -25.34 -22.34
C ALA A 216 -12.94 -25.06 -23.82
N GLU A 217 -13.95 -24.92 -24.69
CA GLU A 217 -13.76 -24.51 -26.10
C GLU A 217 -13.14 -23.11 -26.20
N ARG A 218 -13.63 -22.12 -25.45
CA ARG A 218 -13.03 -20.78 -25.41
C ARG A 218 -11.59 -20.78 -24.91
N PHE A 219 -11.28 -21.63 -23.91
CA PHE A 219 -9.92 -21.76 -23.40
C PHE A 219 -8.99 -22.38 -24.45
N LEU A 220 -9.45 -23.42 -25.15
CA LEU A 220 -8.73 -24.01 -26.28
C LEU A 220 -8.50 -23.00 -27.40
N GLU A 221 -9.51 -22.21 -27.75
CA GLU A 221 -9.39 -21.12 -28.73
C GLU A 221 -8.41 -20.04 -28.27
N TYR A 222 -8.35 -19.71 -26.97
CA TYR A 222 -7.36 -18.77 -26.44
C TYR A 222 -5.93 -19.33 -26.52
N VAL A 223 -5.72 -20.59 -26.14
CA VAL A 223 -4.41 -21.24 -26.16
C VAL A 223 -3.92 -21.50 -27.60
N LEU A 224 -4.80 -21.94 -28.50
CA LEU A 224 -4.51 -22.17 -29.91
C LEU A 224 -4.47 -20.86 -30.73
N GLY A 225 -5.24 -19.84 -30.33
CA GLY A 225 -5.16 -18.48 -30.87
C GLY A 225 -3.83 -17.80 -30.53
N MET A 226 -3.31 -18.05 -29.33
CA MET A 226 -1.98 -17.59 -28.93
C MET A 226 -0.85 -18.26 -29.74
N SER A 227 -0.97 -19.56 -30.06
CA SER A 227 0.02 -20.28 -30.88
C SER A 227 -0.04 -19.93 -32.38
N SER A 228 -1.20 -19.53 -32.90
CA SER A 228 -1.31 -19.03 -34.28
C SER A 228 -0.82 -17.58 -34.42
N SER A 229 -0.98 -16.73 -33.40
CA SER A 229 -0.43 -15.37 -33.41
C SER A 229 1.11 -15.32 -33.41
N SER A 230 1.79 -16.26 -32.75
CA SER A 230 3.25 -16.33 -32.66
C SER A 230 3.95 -16.89 -33.91
N SER A 231 3.20 -17.49 -34.85
CA SER A 231 3.73 -17.97 -36.14
C SER A 231 3.57 -16.97 -37.30
N SER A 232 2.85 -15.86 -37.08
CA SER A 232 2.57 -14.85 -38.12
C SER A 232 3.61 -13.72 -38.23
N SER A 233 4.65 -13.70 -37.38
CA SER A 233 5.68 -12.64 -37.37
C SER A 233 6.96 -12.92 -38.18
N THR A 234 7.03 -14.02 -38.94
CA THR A 234 8.15 -14.27 -39.87
C THR A 234 7.76 -13.89 -41.30
N GLN A 235 7.75 -12.59 -41.60
CA GLN A 235 7.72 -12.08 -42.97
C GLN A 235 9.18 -11.92 -43.46
N PRO A 236 9.62 -12.58 -44.55
CA PRO A 236 10.97 -12.40 -45.06
C PRO A 236 11.09 -11.03 -45.74
N ALA A 237 12.05 -10.23 -45.30
CA ALA A 237 12.48 -9.01 -45.98
C ALA A 237 13.00 -9.38 -47.38
N ALA A 238 12.20 -9.11 -48.40
CA ALA A 238 12.62 -9.19 -49.79
C ALA A 238 13.49 -7.96 -50.12
N THR A 239 14.70 -8.26 -50.56
CA THR A 239 15.66 -7.38 -51.20
C THR A 239 15.09 -6.70 -52.45
N SER A 240 15.31 -5.39 -52.56
CA SER A 240 15.50 -4.68 -53.83
C SER A 240 16.29 -3.40 -53.59
#